data_AF-A0A645C3X4-F1
#
_entry.id   AF-A0A645C3X4-F1
#
_cell.length_a   1.000
_cell.length_b   1.000
_cell.length_c   1.000
_cell.angle_alpha   90.00
_cell.angle_beta   90.00
_cell.angle_gamma   90.00
#
_symmetry.space_group_name_H-M   'P 1'
#
loop_
_entity.id
_entity.type
_entity.pdbx_description
1 polymer ?
#
loop_
_entity_poly.entity_id
_entity_poly.type
_entity_poly.pdbx_seq_one_letter_code
_entity_poly.pdbx_strand_id
1 'polypeptide(L)'
;MREYGEVEIIETALTRQAGEKRIAEIIMRTIPYPMFLVLKYEESAQLWAAHQRSSQNDSEKNVLEESVYTAWLDSAEFEKLSVALDFQKLRNGNFYELYNDMVDGISVFNAHQSGMAKVADGDEARALLAQQQATEAKIAALRAELKKETQFNRKVELNMEIKRLEAT
;
A
#
# COMPACT_ATOMS: atom_id res chain seq x y z
N MET A 1 -15.42 -5.02 19.03
CA MET A 1 -15.63 -4.53 17.65
C MET A 1 -14.95 -3.18 17.55
N ARG A 2 -14.24 -2.90 16.46
CA ARG A 2 -13.54 -1.64 16.28
C ARG A 2 -14.53 -0.60 15.75
N GLU A 3 -14.52 0.59 16.33
CA GLU A 3 -15.44 1.66 15.97
C GLU A 3 -14.66 2.90 15.58
N TYR A 4 -15.10 3.56 14.51
CA TYR A 4 -14.60 4.85 14.07
C TYR A 4 -15.69 5.88 14.22
N GLY A 5 -15.38 6.99 14.90
CA GLY A 5 -16.32 8.11 15.06
C GLY A 5 -16.39 8.98 13.81
N GLU A 6 -15.31 9.02 13.02
CA GLU A 6 -15.20 9.76 11.77
C GLU A 6 -14.08 9.16 10.90
N VAL A 7 -14.03 9.60 9.64
CA VAL A 7 -12.95 9.33 8.70
C VAL A 7 -12.55 10.66 8.08
N GLU A 8 -11.27 11.03 8.19
CA GLU A 8 -10.76 12.26 7.61
C GLU A 8 -10.31 12.07 6.16
N ILE A 9 -10.43 13.12 5.35
CA ILE A 9 -9.85 13.17 4.01
C ILE A 9 -8.97 14.41 3.96
N ILE A 10 -7.67 14.20 3.76
CA ILE A 10 -6.68 15.28 3.69
C ILE A 10 -6.02 15.26 2.32
N GLU A 11 -6.08 16.38 1.62
CA GLU A 11 -5.31 16.62 0.41
C GLU A 11 -4.04 17.42 0.75
N THR A 12 -2.88 16.95 0.28
CA THR A 12 -1.60 17.61 0.48
C THR A 12 -0.87 17.76 -0.85
N ALA A 13 -0.66 19.01 -1.28
CA ALA A 13 0.16 19.33 -2.45
C ALA A 13 1.65 19.27 -2.08
N LEU A 14 2.39 18.44 -2.80
CA LEU A 14 3.84 18.31 -2.69
C LEU A 14 4.54 19.27 -3.65
N THR A 15 5.70 19.77 -3.24
CA THR A 15 6.56 20.61 -4.10
C THR A 15 7.50 19.81 -4.99
N ARG A 16 7.67 18.51 -4.70
CA ARG A 16 8.43 17.54 -5.48
C ARG A 16 7.96 16.13 -5.17
N GLN A 17 8.12 15.22 -6.13
CA GLN A 17 7.92 13.79 -5.96
C GLN A 17 9.13 13.15 -5.26
N ALA A 18 9.28 13.41 -3.95
CA ALA A 18 10.29 12.75 -3.13
C ALA A 18 9.91 12.70 -1.64
N GLY A 19 10.05 11.53 -1.03
CA GLY A 19 9.89 11.35 0.42
C GLY A 19 8.43 11.17 0.86
N GLU A 20 7.57 10.77 -0.06
CA GLU A 20 6.13 10.55 0.05
C GLU A 20 5.80 9.72 1.29
N LYS A 21 6.44 8.55 1.42
CA LYS A 21 6.24 7.65 2.56
C LYS A 21 6.50 8.34 3.89
N ARG A 22 7.60 9.09 3.99
CA ARG A 22 7.96 9.80 5.23
C ARG A 22 6.96 10.91 5.54
N ILE A 23 6.52 11.65 4.53
CA ILE A 23 5.52 12.72 4.67
C ILE A 23 4.19 12.13 5.12
N ALA A 24 3.71 11.07 4.44
CA ALA A 24 2.49 10.36 4.78
C ALA A 24 2.52 9.82 6.21
N GLU A 25 3.60 9.13 6.60
CA GLU A 25 3.76 8.63 7.96
C GLU A 25 3.74 9.74 9.02
N ILE A 26 4.37 10.89 8.75
CA ILE A 26 4.34 12.03 9.68
C ILE A 26 2.90 12.54 9.86
N ILE A 27 2.20 12.80 8.75
CA ILE A 27 0.83 13.31 8.78
C ILE A 27 -0.09 12.32 9.50
N MET A 28 -0.09 11.05 9.05
CA MET A 28 -0.99 9.99 9.54
C MET A 28 -0.71 9.55 10.97
N ARG A 29 0.50 9.80 11.51
CA ARG A 29 0.81 9.57 12.93
C ARG A 29 0.50 10.78 13.81
N THR A 30 0.53 11.98 13.23
CA THR A 30 0.24 13.22 13.99
C THR A 30 -1.25 13.37 14.22
N ILE A 31 -2.07 12.89 13.28
CA ILE A 31 -3.52 13.02 13.33
C ILE A 31 -4.14 11.65 13.71
N PRO A 32 -4.65 11.51 14.95
CA PRO A 32 -5.07 10.22 15.52
C PRO A 32 -6.45 9.74 15.04
N TYR A 33 -6.76 9.91 13.75
CA TYR A 33 -8.01 9.45 13.13
C TYR A 33 -7.76 8.57 11.89
N PRO A 34 -8.67 7.62 11.58
CA PRO A 34 -8.68 6.94 10.28
C PRO A 34 -8.77 7.99 9.18
N MET A 35 -7.89 7.90 8.17
CA MET A 35 -7.81 8.94 7.17
C MET A 35 -7.45 8.42 5.78
N PHE A 36 -8.00 9.10 4.78
CA PHE A 36 -7.50 9.08 3.41
C PHE A 36 -6.60 10.28 3.19
N LEU A 37 -5.32 10.02 2.94
CA LEU A 37 -4.37 11.05 2.59
C LEU A 37 -4.13 11.02 1.08
N VAL A 38 -4.43 12.13 0.41
CA VAL A 38 -4.18 12.35 -1.01
C VAL A 38 -2.95 13.21 -1.15
N LEU A 39 -1.83 12.62 -1.59
CA LEU A 39 -0.65 13.38 -1.97
C LEU A 39 -0.77 13.77 -3.44
N LYS A 40 -0.61 15.06 -3.75
CA LYS A 40 -0.67 15.56 -5.13
C LYS A 40 0.65 16.16 -5.55
N TYR A 41 1.04 15.91 -6.79
CA TYR A 41 2.20 16.52 -7.41
C TYR A 41 1.89 16.69 -8.90
N GLU A 42 1.92 17.94 -9.37
CA GLU A 42 1.49 18.29 -10.74
C GLU A 42 0.09 17.71 -11.05
N GLU A 43 -0.04 16.96 -12.14
CA GLU A 43 -1.29 16.31 -12.58
C GLU A 43 -1.46 14.87 -12.05
N SER A 44 -0.64 14.48 -11.08
CA SER A 44 -0.65 13.14 -10.50
C SER A 44 -1.05 13.15 -9.02
N ALA A 45 -1.68 12.07 -8.59
CA ALA A 45 -2.09 11.89 -7.20
C ALA A 45 -1.76 10.49 -6.67
N GLN A 46 -1.53 10.40 -5.37
CA GLN A 46 -1.33 9.15 -4.66
C GLN A 46 -2.30 9.08 -3.48
N LEU A 47 -3.07 8.00 -3.39
CA LEU A 47 -4.00 7.77 -2.29
C LEU A 47 -3.35 6.87 -1.24
N TRP A 48 -3.43 7.27 0.03
CA TRP A 48 -2.92 6.56 1.19
C TRP A 48 -4.04 6.30 2.20
N ALA A 49 -4.02 5.12 2.80
CA ALA A 49 -4.92 4.76 3.90
C ALA A 49 -4.21 3.80 4.86
N ALA A 50 -4.54 3.87 6.14
CA ALA A 50 -4.02 2.96 7.14
C ALA A 50 -4.98 2.85 8.31
N HIS A 51 -5.17 1.63 8.81
CA HIS A 51 -5.88 1.43 10.06
C HIS A 51 -5.03 1.96 11.26
N GLN A 52 -5.65 2.49 12.30
CA GLN A 52 -4.97 2.94 13.54
C GLN A 52 -5.44 2.18 14.78
N ARG A 53 -4.54 1.46 15.47
CA ARG A 53 -4.89 0.74 16.71
C ARG A 53 -4.56 1.60 17.94
N SER A 54 -5.39 1.49 18.98
CA SER A 54 -5.06 2.02 20.30
C SER A 54 -3.94 1.19 20.94
N SER A 55 -2.94 1.84 21.53
CA SER A 55 -1.87 1.17 22.27
C SER A 55 -2.40 0.60 23.58
N GLN A 56 -2.11 -0.67 23.89
CA GLN A 56 -2.53 -1.31 25.14
C GLN A 56 -1.87 -0.71 26.40
N ASN A 57 -0.74 0.00 26.25
CA ASN A 57 0.00 0.57 27.38
C ASN A 57 -0.23 2.07 27.59
N ASP A 58 -0.82 2.76 26.63
CA ASP A 58 -0.94 4.22 26.65
C ASP A 58 -2.07 4.60 25.70
N SER A 59 -3.27 4.85 26.24
CA SER A 59 -4.47 5.16 25.45
C SER A 59 -4.34 6.44 24.62
N GLU A 60 -3.30 7.24 24.85
CA GLU A 60 -3.00 8.45 24.08
C GLU A 60 -2.08 8.20 22.88
N LYS A 61 -1.49 7.00 22.74
CA LYS A 61 -0.60 6.67 21.62
C LYS A 61 -1.30 5.77 20.60
N ASN A 62 -1.80 6.38 19.53
CA ASN A 62 -2.26 5.64 18.37
C ASN A 62 -1.08 5.05 17.60
N VAL A 63 -1.17 3.75 17.31
CA VAL A 63 -0.19 3.03 16.48
C VAL A 63 -0.79 2.87 15.09
N LEU A 64 -0.17 3.51 14.11
CA LEU A 64 -0.47 3.29 12.69
C LEU A 64 -0.15 1.83 12.35
N GLU A 65 -1.14 1.11 11.82
CA GLU A 65 -0.95 -0.20 11.20
C GLU A 65 -0.25 -0.05 9.84
N GLU A 66 -0.04 -1.15 9.13
CA GLU A 66 0.55 -1.12 7.81
C GLU A 66 -0.34 -0.32 6.84
N SER A 67 0.25 0.68 6.19
CA SER A 67 -0.44 1.56 5.26
C SER A 67 -0.60 0.89 3.90
N VAL A 68 -1.78 1.00 3.31
CA VAL A 68 -2.00 0.75 1.89
C VAL A 68 -1.92 2.07 1.13
N TYR A 69 -1.30 2.05 -0.04
CA TYR A 69 -1.21 3.24 -0.88
C TYR A 69 -1.11 2.87 -2.35
N THR A 70 -1.58 3.74 -3.23
CA THR A 70 -1.50 3.53 -4.68
C THR A 70 -0.13 3.90 -5.22
N ALA A 71 0.18 3.53 -6.46
CA ALA A 71 1.18 4.26 -7.23
C ALA A 71 0.75 5.72 -7.46
N TRP A 72 1.62 6.54 -8.04
CA TRP A 72 1.20 7.84 -8.57
C TRP A 72 0.28 7.60 -9.77
N LEU A 73 -0.95 8.05 -9.65
CA LEU A 73 -2.01 7.87 -10.64
C LEU A 73 -2.20 9.17 -11.41
N ASP A 74 -2.37 9.05 -12.72
CA ASP A 74 -2.95 10.12 -13.52
C ASP A 74 -4.48 10.20 -13.37
N SER A 75 -5.12 11.17 -14.03
CA SER A 75 -6.57 11.35 -13.98
C SER A 75 -7.35 10.11 -14.47
N ALA A 76 -6.86 9.40 -15.49
CA ALA A 76 -7.57 8.25 -16.05
C ALA A 76 -7.47 7.02 -15.13
N GLU A 77 -6.33 6.85 -14.45
CA GLU A 77 -6.14 5.81 -13.45
C GLU A 77 -6.93 6.11 -12.17
N PHE A 78 -6.99 7.37 -11.76
CA PHE A 78 -7.80 7.79 -10.61
C PHE A 78 -9.29 7.55 -10.84
N GLU A 79 -9.79 7.73 -12.07
CA GLU A 79 -11.16 7.36 -12.42
C GLU A 79 -11.43 5.85 -12.34
N LYS A 80 -10.44 5.00 -12.59
CA LYS A 80 -10.60 3.54 -12.37
C LYS A 80 -10.67 3.22 -10.88
N LEU A 81 -9.85 3.90 -10.07
CA LEU A 81 -9.87 3.76 -8.62
C LEU A 81 -11.21 4.27 -8.04
N SER A 82 -11.77 5.36 -8.57
CA SER A 82 -13.05 5.92 -8.09
C SER A 82 -14.20 4.92 -8.23
N VAL A 83 -14.19 4.08 -9.27
CA VAL A 83 -15.15 2.97 -9.44
C VAL A 83 -15.00 1.91 -8.35
N ALA A 84 -13.77 1.59 -7.94
CA ALA A 84 -13.51 0.65 -6.85
C ALA A 84 -13.89 1.22 -5.47
N LEU A 85 -13.91 2.55 -5.34
CA LEU A 85 -14.25 3.27 -4.12
C LEU A 85 -15.65 3.92 -4.17
N ASP A 86 -16.53 3.39 -5.03
CA ASP A 86 -17.89 3.92 -5.20
C ASP A 86 -18.71 3.75 -3.91
N PHE A 87 -18.90 4.86 -3.19
CA PHE A 87 -19.58 4.93 -1.90
C PHE A 87 -20.98 4.29 -1.90
N GLN A 88 -21.67 4.24 -3.05
CA GLN A 88 -23.00 3.62 -3.16
C GLN A 88 -22.94 2.09 -3.10
N LYS A 89 -21.77 1.49 -3.37
CA LYS A 89 -21.54 0.04 -3.36
C LYS A 89 -20.84 -0.46 -2.09
N LEU A 90 -20.17 0.42 -1.37
CA LEU A 90 -19.46 0.07 -0.13
C LEU A 90 -20.43 -0.10 1.03
N ARG A 91 -20.06 -0.94 1.99
CA ARG A 91 -20.75 -1.05 3.28
C ARG A 91 -20.62 0.27 4.01
N ASN A 92 -21.75 0.90 4.32
CA ASN A 92 -21.79 2.22 4.95
C ASN A 92 -22.66 2.24 6.23
N GLY A 93 -22.86 1.07 6.85
CA GLY A 93 -23.61 0.94 8.11
C GLY A 93 -22.92 1.63 9.29
N ASN A 94 -21.60 1.80 9.23
CA ASN A 94 -20.80 2.63 10.12
C ASN A 94 -19.47 3.03 9.44
N PHE A 95 -18.75 3.98 10.02
CA PHE A 95 -17.49 4.48 9.46
C PHE A 95 -16.36 3.44 9.43
N TYR A 96 -16.37 2.46 10.34
CA TYR A 96 -15.36 1.41 10.33
C TYR A 96 -15.53 0.50 9.12
N GLU A 97 -16.75 0.02 8.84
CA GLU A 97 -17.05 -0.81 7.67
C GLU A 97 -16.76 -0.09 6.36
N LEU A 98 -17.18 1.19 6.28
CA LEU A 98 -16.89 2.03 5.12
C LEU A 98 -15.39 2.16 4.88
N TYR A 99 -14.63 2.52 5.92
CA TYR A 99 -13.19 2.69 5.80
C TYR A 99 -12.49 1.38 5.44
N ASN A 100 -12.92 0.26 6.04
CA ASN A 100 -12.39 -1.06 5.72
C ASN A 100 -12.62 -1.41 4.24
N ASP A 101 -13.83 -1.22 3.72
CA ASP A 101 -14.14 -1.49 2.30
C ASP A 101 -13.33 -0.62 1.36
N MET A 102 -13.06 0.63 1.72
CA MET A 102 -12.19 1.50 0.94
C MET A 102 -10.73 1.03 0.96
N VAL A 103 -10.21 0.61 2.12
CA VAL A 103 -8.86 0.01 2.26
C VAL A 103 -8.75 -1.27 1.43
N ASP A 104 -9.80 -2.10 1.43
CA ASP A 104 -9.90 -3.29 0.58
C ASP A 104 -9.93 -2.90 -0.90
N GLY A 105 -10.70 -1.89 -1.28
CA GLY A 105 -10.78 -1.38 -2.65
C GLY A 105 -9.43 -0.88 -3.19
N ILE A 106 -8.67 -0.13 -2.38
CA ILE A 106 -7.29 0.27 -2.72
C ILE A 106 -6.39 -0.95 -2.90
N SER A 107 -6.50 -1.93 -1.99
CA SER A 107 -5.69 -3.16 -2.03
C SER A 107 -5.95 -3.96 -3.30
N VAL A 108 -7.23 -4.20 -3.64
CA VAL A 108 -7.65 -4.90 -4.85
C VAL A 108 -7.20 -4.14 -6.11
N PHE A 109 -7.38 -2.82 -6.14
CA PHE A 109 -6.89 -1.98 -7.24
C PHE A 109 -5.38 -2.13 -7.46
N ASN A 110 -4.59 -2.09 -6.39
CA ASN A 110 -3.14 -2.27 -6.46
C ASN A 110 -2.76 -3.68 -6.97
N ALA A 111 -3.48 -4.71 -6.53
CA ALA A 111 -3.28 -6.08 -7.00
C ALA A 111 -3.56 -6.18 -8.52
N HIS A 112 -4.63 -5.54 -9.00
CA HIS A 112 -4.94 -5.50 -10.43
C HIS A 112 -3.87 -4.78 -11.25
N GLN A 113 -3.38 -3.64 -10.77
CA GLN A 113 -2.27 -2.89 -11.40
C GLN A 113 -0.97 -3.73 -11.44
N SER A 114 -0.81 -4.65 -10.47
CA SER A 114 0.33 -5.57 -10.41
C SER A 114 0.11 -6.86 -11.22
N GLY A 115 -0.98 -6.95 -12.00
CA GLY A 115 -1.28 -8.07 -12.90
C GLY A 115 -2.21 -9.14 -12.31
N MET A 116 -2.67 -8.99 -11.06
CA MET A 116 -3.51 -9.97 -10.36
C MET A 116 -5.01 -9.71 -10.57
N ALA A 117 -5.45 -9.63 -11.84
CA ALA A 117 -6.77 -9.13 -12.23
C ALA A 117 -8.00 -9.93 -11.70
N LYS A 118 -7.79 -11.09 -11.09
CA LYS A 118 -8.89 -11.94 -10.56
C LYS A 118 -9.13 -11.76 -9.06
N VAL A 119 -8.25 -11.06 -8.36
CA VAL A 119 -8.39 -10.84 -6.92
C VAL A 119 -9.57 -9.90 -6.69
N ALA A 120 -10.47 -10.27 -5.78
CA ALA A 120 -11.64 -9.45 -5.43
C ALA A 120 -11.75 -9.19 -3.93
N ASP A 121 -10.95 -9.89 -3.12
CA ASP A 121 -10.91 -9.77 -1.68
C ASP A 121 -9.71 -8.93 -1.24
N GLY A 122 -9.92 -8.03 -0.27
CA GLY A 122 -8.89 -7.10 0.19
C GLY A 122 -7.75 -7.78 0.97
N ASP A 123 -8.07 -8.79 1.78
CA ASP A 123 -7.06 -9.54 2.54
C ASP A 123 -6.20 -10.40 1.59
N GLU A 124 -6.83 -11.07 0.63
CA GLU A 124 -6.14 -11.80 -0.43
C GLU A 124 -5.22 -10.85 -1.24
N ALA A 125 -5.71 -9.68 -1.62
CA ALA A 125 -4.93 -8.68 -2.35
C ALA A 125 -3.69 -8.24 -1.56
N ARG A 126 -3.85 -7.90 -0.28
CA ARG A 126 -2.73 -7.51 0.60
C ARG A 126 -1.72 -8.64 0.75
N ALA A 127 -2.17 -9.88 0.94
CA ALA A 127 -1.29 -11.03 1.09
C ALA A 127 -0.45 -11.29 -0.17
N LEU A 128 -1.08 -11.23 -1.36
CA LEU A 128 -0.38 -11.44 -2.63
C LEU A 128 0.60 -10.30 -2.94
N LEU A 129 0.22 -9.05 -2.69
CA LEU A 129 1.11 -7.90 -2.84
C LEU A 129 2.33 -7.98 -1.91
N ALA A 130 2.12 -8.37 -0.65
CA ALA A 130 3.21 -8.58 0.30
C ALA A 130 4.15 -9.71 -0.14
N GLN A 131 3.60 -10.81 -0.68
CA GLN A 131 4.38 -11.92 -1.23
C GLN A 131 5.21 -11.48 -2.45
N GLN A 132 4.61 -10.71 -3.36
CA GLN A 132 5.31 -10.16 -4.52
C GLN A 132 6.47 -9.27 -4.07
N GLN A 133 6.23 -8.33 -3.16
CA GLN A 133 7.24 -7.42 -2.64
C GLN A 133 8.39 -8.17 -1.94
N ALA A 134 8.08 -9.20 -1.14
CA ALA A 134 9.09 -10.04 -0.51
C ALA A 134 9.96 -10.79 -1.52
N THR A 135 9.34 -11.28 -2.60
CA THR A 135 10.03 -11.98 -3.70
C THR A 135 10.96 -11.05 -4.45
N GLU A 136 10.50 -9.85 -4.80
CA GLU A 136 11.29 -8.80 -5.45
C GLU A 136 12.47 -8.35 -4.58
N ALA A 137 12.25 -8.16 -3.27
CA ALA A 137 13.31 -7.84 -2.32
C ALA A 137 14.38 -8.94 -2.25
N LYS A 138 13.97 -10.21 -2.26
CA LYS A 138 14.90 -11.35 -2.29
C LYS A 138 15.70 -11.38 -3.59
N ILE A 139 15.05 -11.16 -4.74
CA ILE A 139 15.74 -11.07 -6.04
C ILE A 139 16.76 -9.92 -6.03
N ALA A 140 16.38 -8.75 -5.52
CA ALA A 140 17.27 -7.60 -5.42
C ALA A 140 18.50 -7.88 -4.54
N ALA A 141 18.30 -8.54 -3.39
CA ALA A 141 19.38 -8.95 -2.50
C ALA A 141 20.33 -9.95 -3.19
N LEU A 142 19.79 -10.98 -3.86
CA LEU A 142 20.58 -11.96 -4.61
C LEU A 142 21.36 -11.31 -5.75
N ARG A 143 20.77 -10.35 -6.48
CA ARG A 143 21.46 -9.58 -7.53
C ARG A 143 22.59 -8.73 -6.96
N ALA A 144 22.41 -8.14 -5.77
CA ALA A 144 23.45 -7.39 -5.09
C ALA A 144 24.61 -8.28 -4.61
N GLU A 145 24.31 -9.50 -4.12
CA GLU A 145 25.31 -10.53 -3.78
C GLU A 145 26.07 -10.97 -5.03
N LEU A 146 25.36 -11.29 -6.11
CA LEU A 146 25.95 -11.71 -7.39
C LEU A 146 26.95 -10.69 -7.95
N LYS A 147 26.67 -9.39 -7.78
CA LYS A 147 27.56 -8.30 -8.24
C LYS A 147 28.90 -8.27 -7.47
N LYS A 148 28.90 -8.71 -6.21
CA LYS A 148 30.09 -8.72 -5.34
C LYS A 148 30.85 -10.05 -5.40
N GLU A 149 30.19 -11.13 -5.81
CA GLU A 149 30.78 -12.46 -5.89
C GLU A 149 31.88 -12.54 -6.97
N THR A 150 32.90 -13.35 -6.71
CA THR A 150 34.03 -13.60 -7.61
C THR A 150 34.13 -15.07 -8.04
N GLN A 151 33.67 -16.01 -7.20
CA GLN A 151 33.71 -17.44 -7.47
C GLN A 151 32.67 -17.83 -8.53
N PHE A 152 33.13 -18.45 -9.62
CA PHE A 152 32.27 -18.83 -10.75
C PHE A 152 31.12 -19.75 -10.34
N ASN A 153 31.39 -20.81 -9.55
CA ASN A 153 30.37 -21.76 -9.12
C ASN A 153 29.24 -21.07 -8.34
N ARG A 154 29.61 -20.17 -7.42
CA ARG A 154 28.65 -19.41 -6.62
C ARG A 154 27.82 -18.43 -7.47
N LYS A 155 28.42 -17.80 -8.48
CA LYS A 155 27.67 -16.98 -9.46
C LYS A 155 26.61 -17.79 -10.19
N VAL A 156 26.94 -19.03 -10.57
CA VAL A 156 25.99 -19.91 -11.27
C VAL A 156 24.82 -20.27 -10.34
N GLU A 157 25.08 -20.62 -9.08
CA GLU A 157 24.03 -20.90 -8.08
C GLU A 157 23.08 -19.71 -7.89
N LEU A 158 23.63 -18.50 -7.67
CA LEU A 158 22.84 -17.28 -7.47
C LEU A 158 21.96 -16.97 -8.69
N ASN A 159 22.49 -17.15 -9.91
CA ASN A 159 21.70 -16.97 -11.14
C ASN A 159 20.57 -18.01 -11.27
N MET A 160 20.80 -19.26 -10.87
CA MET A 160 19.75 -20.29 -10.86
C MET A 160 18.66 -19.99 -9.83
N GLU A 161 19.00 -19.45 -8.67
CA GLU A 161 18.01 -19.03 -7.67
C GLU A 161 17.18 -17.84 -8.14
N ILE A 162 17.82 -16.81 -8.72
CA ILE A 162 17.12 -15.66 -9.32
C ILE A 162 16.12 -16.13 -10.38
N LYS A 163 16.54 -16.97 -11.33
CA LYS A 163 15.65 -17.49 -12.38
C LYS A 163 14.47 -18.30 -11.85
N ARG A 164 14.65 -19.02 -10.74
CA ARG A 164 13.55 -19.78 -10.11
C ARG A 164 12.52 -18.83 -9.49
N LEU A 165 12.98 -17.77 -8.83
CA LEU A 165 12.10 -16.77 -8.23
C LEU A 165 11.38 -15.92 -9.29
N GLU A 166 12.04 -15.61 -10.41
CA GLU A 166 11.43 -14.88 -11.54
C GLU A 166 10.37 -15.69 -12.30
N ALA A 167 10.37 -17.02 -12.16
CA ALA A 167 9.42 -17.92 -12.80
C ALA A 167 8.18 -18.22 -11.91
N THR A 168 8.11 -17.64 -10.71
CA THR A 168 6.98 -17.76 -9.77
C THR A 168 6.03 -16.60 -9.97
#